data_AF-A0A7V4BLJ0-F1
#
_entry.id   AF-A0A7V4BLJ0-F1
#
_cell.length_a   1.000
_cell.length_b   1.000
_cell.length_c   1.000
_cell.angle_alpha   90.00
_cell.angle_beta   90.00
_cell.angle_gamma   90.00
#
_symmetry.space_group_name_H-M   'P 1'
#
loop_
_entity.id
_entity.type
_entity.pdbx_description
1 polymer ?
#
loop_
_entity_poly.entity_id
_entity_poly.type
_entity_poly.pdbx_seq_one_letter_code
_entity_poly.pdbx_strand_id
1 'polypeptide(L)' 'MFTGIVETTGKVVKIEKDKSNFNITIETSIADELKIDQSMSHDGVCLTIVDVDKDKKQYV' A
#
# COMPACT_ATOMS: atom_id res chain seq x y z
N MET A 1 -12.90 -8.65 1.86
CA MET A 1 -13.83 -8.18 0.82
C MET A 1 -13.96 -6.67 0.95
N PHE A 2 -13.95 -5.94 -0.16
CA PHE A 2 -13.99 -4.46 -0.19
C PHE A 2 -15.40 -3.96 -0.52
N THR A 3 -15.83 -2.84 0.07
CA THR A 3 -17.12 -2.20 -0.22
C THR A 3 -17.11 -1.36 -1.50
N GLY A 4 -15.92 -1.01 -2.00
CA GLY A 4 -15.74 -0.10 -3.14
C GLY A 4 -15.76 1.39 -2.76
N ILE A 5 -15.88 1.73 -1.48
CA ILE A 5 -15.74 3.11 -0.99
C ILE A 5 -14.26 3.38 -0.73
N VAL A 6 -13.71 4.39 -1.39
CA VAL A 6 -12.32 4.83 -1.19
C VAL A 6 -12.24 5.63 0.11
N GLU A 7 -11.44 5.16 1.08
CA GLU A 7 -11.28 5.82 2.38
C GLU A 7 -10.25 6.95 2.37
N THR A 8 -9.19 6.81 1.58
CA THR A 8 -8.13 7.81 1.44
C THR A 8 -7.39 7.67 0.12
N THR A 9 -6.52 8.64 -0.16
CA THR A 9 -5.56 8.56 -1.26
C THR A 9 -4.14 8.50 -0.72
N GLY A 10 -3.24 7.95 -1.51
CA GLY A 10 -1.81 7.91 -1.20
C GLY A 10 -1.00 8.32 -2.42
N LYS A 11 0.25 8.72 -2.19
CA LYS A 11 1.18 9.09 -3.26
C LYS A 11 2.11 7.91 -3.54
N VAL A 12 2.19 7.49 -4.79
CA VAL A 12 3.23 6.55 -5.22
C VAL A 12 4.58 7.27 -5.19
N VAL A 13 5.49 6.83 -4.34
CA VAL A 13 6.81 7.45 -4.15
C VAL A 13 7.94 6.62 -4.74
N LYS A 14 7.72 5.31 -4.94
CA LYS A 14 8.71 4.39 -5.52
C LYS A 14 8.01 3.22 -6.19
N ILE A 15 8.59 2.73 -7.28
CA ILE A 15 8.18 1.47 -7.94
C ILE A 15 9.45 0.68 -8.22
N GLU A 16 9.51 -0.55 -7.72
CA GLU A 16 10.63 -1.46 -7.93
C GLU A 16 10.12 -2.75 -8.57
N LYS A 17 10.81 -3.20 -9.62
CA LYS A 17 10.50 -4.47 -10.27
C LYS A 17 11.35 -5.57 -9.67
N ASP A 18 10.70 -6.56 -9.05
CA ASP A 18 11.35 -7.80 -8.61
C ASP A 18 10.84 -8.95 -9.48
N LYS A 19 11.67 -9.38 -10.44
CA LYS A 19 11.34 -10.39 -11.45
C LYS A 19 10.06 -10.04 -12.22
N SER A 20 8.98 -10.77 -11.98
CA SER A 20 7.66 -10.57 -12.59
C SER A 20 6.72 -9.69 -11.75
N ASN A 21 7.12 -9.32 -10.53
CA ASN A 21 6.32 -8.56 -9.58
C ASN A 21 6.79 -7.10 -9.50
N PHE A 22 5.89 -6.24 -9.01
CA PHE A 22 6.19 -4.86 -8.69
C PHE A 22 5.93 -4.61 -7.20
N ASN A 23 6.94 -4.09 -6.52
CA ASN A 23 6.83 -3.52 -5.19
C ASN A 23 6.55 -2.03 -5.36
N ILE A 24 5.40 -1.56 -4.88
CA ILE A 24 4.94 -0.19 -5.07
C ILE A 24 4.91 0.48 -3.70
N THR A 25 5.79 1.44 -3.47
CA THR A 25 5.80 2.17 -2.20
C THR A 25 4.80 3.32 -2.26
N ILE A 26 3.87 3.34 -1.32
CA ILE A 26 2.82 4.35 -1.20
C ILE A 26 2.99 5.11 0.12
N GLU A 27 3.07 6.43 0.01
CA GLU A 27 3.05 7.36 1.14
C GLU A 27 1.62 7.79 1.44
N THR A 28 1.15 7.60 2.68
CA THR A 28 -0.19 7.98 3.10
C THR A 28 -0.28 8.21 4.60
N SER A 29 -1.21 9.05 5.04
CA SER A 29 -1.42 9.34 6.46
C SER A 29 -1.85 8.15 7.30
N ILE A 30 -2.43 7.11 6.69
CA ILE A 30 -2.92 5.92 7.39
C ILE A 30 -1.86 4.83 7.58
N ALA A 31 -0.64 5.01 7.06
CA ALA A 31 0.41 3.98 7.06
C ALA A 31 0.70 3.43 8.48
N ASP A 32 0.59 4.27 9.51
CA ASP A 32 0.84 3.92 10.91
C ASP A 32 -0.13 2.87 11.48
N GLU A 33 -1.33 2.80 10.89
CA GLU A 33 -2.42 1.90 11.26
C GLU A 33 -2.34 0.56 10.51
N LEU A 34 -1.47 0.48 9.49
CA LEU A 34 -1.34 -0.68 8.63
C LEU A 34 -0.49 -1.78 9.26
N LYS A 35 -0.78 -3.01 8.84
CA LYS A 35 -0.10 -4.24 9.26
C LYS A 35 0.31 -5.02 8.02
N ILE A 36 1.43 -5.73 8.14
CA ILE A 36 1.88 -6.69 7.14
C ILE A 36 0.85 -7.82 7.02
N ASP A 37 0.75 -8.42 5.83
CA ASP A 37 -0.15 -9.51 5.45
C ASP A 37 -1.65 -9.14 5.36
N GLN A 38 -2.00 -7.86 5.48
CA GLN A 38 -3.38 -7.43 5.22
C GLN A 38 -3.61 -7.10 3.73
N SER A 39 -4.85 -7.29 3.29
CA SER A 39 -5.27 -6.92 1.94
C SER A 39 -5.66 -5.44 1.87
N MET A 40 -5.07 -4.72 0.92
CA MET A 40 -5.41 -3.33 0.61
C MET A 40 -5.79 -3.22 -0.87
N SER A 41 -6.79 -2.39 -1.17
CA SER A 41 -7.23 -2.17 -2.55
C SER A 41 -6.69 -0.85 -3.07
N HIS A 42 -5.94 -0.90 -4.17
CA HIS A 42 -5.39 0.26 -4.87
C HIS A 42 -6.06 0.37 -6.23
N ASP A 43 -6.86 1.42 -6.44
CA ASP A 43 -7.66 1.60 -7.66
C ASP A 43 -8.45 0.34 -8.07
N GLY A 44 -8.96 -0.40 -7.07
CA GLY A 44 -9.75 -1.61 -7.25
C GLY A 44 -8.94 -2.91 -7.34
N VAL A 45 -7.61 -2.85 -7.34
CA VAL A 45 -6.74 -4.04 -7.34
C VAL A 45 -6.38 -4.41 -5.91
N CYS A 46 -6.71 -5.64 -5.52
CA CYS A 46 -6.32 -6.18 -4.22
C CYS A 46 -4.83 -6.54 -4.22
N LEU A 47 -4.06 -5.87 -3.38
CA LEU A 47 -2.65 -6.14 -3.12
C LEU A 47 -2.44 -6.47 -1.64
N THR A 48 -1.31 -7.10 -1.34
CA THR A 48 -0.93 -7.48 0.02
C THR A 48 0.18 -6.56 0.49
N ILE A 49 0.04 -6.02 1.70
CA ILE A 49 1.09 -5.20 2.32
C ILE A 49 2.23 -6.10 2.78
N VAL A 50 3.44 -5.81 2.31
CA VAL A 50 4.66 -6.57 2.61
C VAL A 50 5.65 -5.82 3.50
N ASP A 51 5.53 -4.49 3.58
CA ASP A 51 6.36 -3.65 4.46
C ASP A 51 5.63 -2.38 4.91
N VAL A 52 5.98 -1.85 6.08
CA VAL A 52 5.42 -0.60 6.64
C VAL A 52 6.52 0.21 7.34
N ASP A 53 6.81 1.39 6.82
CA ASP A 53 7.70 2.40 7.41
C ASP A 53 6.85 3.53 8.03
N LYS A 54 6.74 3.51 9.36
CA LYS A 54 5.94 4.48 10.12
C LYS A 54 6.56 5.88 10.16
N ASP A 55 7.88 5.96 10.17
CA ASP A 55 8.59 7.24 10.24
C ASP A 55 8.38 8.05 8.95
N LYS A 56 8.38 7.37 7.81
CA LYS A 56 8.11 8.00 6.51
C LYS A 56 6.64 7.99 6.10
N LYS A 57 5.77 7.36 6.90
CA LYS A 57 4.36 7.11 6.56
C LYS A 57 4.19 6.40 5.22
N GLN A 58 5.00 5.38 5.00
CA GLN A 58 5.07 4.63 3.76
C GLN A 58 4.76 3.16 4.01
N TYR A 59 4.18 2.50 3.02
CA TYR A 59 4.07 1.04 3.00
C TYR A 59 4.33 0.53 1.58
N VAL A 60 4.59 -0.77 1.48
CA VAL A 60 4.79 -1.49 0.21
C VAL A 60 3.75 -2.59 0.10
#